data_AF-A0A667WN38-F1
#
_entry.id   AF-A0A667WN38-F1
#
_cell.length_a   1.000
_cell.length_b   1.000
_cell.length_c   1.000
_cell.angle_alpha   90.00
_cell.angle_beta   90.00
_cell.angle_gamma   90.00
#
_symmetry.space_group_name_H-M   'P 1'
#
loop_
_entity.id
_entity.type
_entity.pdbx_description
1 polymer ?
#
loop_
_entity_poly.entity_id
_entity_poly.type
_entity_poly.pdbx_seq_one_letter_code
_entity_poly.pdbx_strand_id
1 'polypeptide(L)' 'MADNTGSPVAVKVEEHSQSVIFTYFQGDIGSMVDAHFSRALSKNCKAKALAVKSKKSRKPVKLGKCTQSTFYDLP' A
#
# COMPACT_ATOMS: atom_id res chain seq x y z
N MET A 1 -22.60 11.43 4.10
CA MET A 1 -23.30 10.43 3.27
C MET A 1 -22.25 9.39 2.89
N ALA A 2 -22.35 8.17 3.40
CA ALA A 2 -21.44 7.11 3.00
C ALA A 2 -21.95 6.54 1.68
N ASP A 3 -21.19 6.74 0.61
CA ASP A 3 -21.54 6.27 -0.72
C ASP A 3 -21.59 4.74 -0.72
N ASN A 4 -22.81 4.22 -0.78
CA ASN A 4 -23.12 2.79 -0.87
C ASN A 4 -23.04 2.32 -2.34
N THR A 5 -21.90 2.51 -2.99
CA THR A 5 -21.54 1.75 -4.21
C THR A 5 -20.75 0.52 -3.79
N GLY A 6 -21.42 -0.39 -3.09
CA GLY A 6 -20.81 -1.50 -2.34
C GLY A 6 -20.26 -2.68 -3.16
N SER A 7 -20.13 -2.54 -4.48
CA SER A 7 -19.53 -3.56 -5.33
C SER A 7 -18.41 -2.94 -6.18
N PRO A 8 -17.15 -3.37 -5.99
CA PRO A 8 -16.07 -2.89 -6.84
C PRO A 8 -16.33 -3.37 -8.27
N VAL A 9 -16.48 -2.43 -9.20
CA VAL A 9 -16.60 -2.73 -10.63
C VAL A 9 -15.22 -3.11 -11.17
N ALA A 10 -15.13 -4.25 -11.85
CA ALA A 10 -13.89 -4.67 -12.50
C ALA A 10 -13.53 -3.64 -13.59
N VAL A 11 -12.29 -3.17 -13.55
CA VAL A 11 -11.71 -2.23 -14.50
C VAL A 11 -11.34 -2.94 -15.80
N LYS A 12 -10.87 -4.19 -15.70
CA LYS A 12 -10.49 -5.02 -16.85
C LYS A 12 -10.94 -6.46 -16.62
N VAL A 13 -11.35 -7.10 -17.70
CA VAL A 13 -11.63 -8.54 -17.77
C VAL A 13 -10.72 -9.15 -18.82
N GLU A 14 -10.05 -10.24 -18.47
CA GLU A 14 -9.16 -10.98 -19.38
C GLU A 14 -9.53 -12.45 -19.38
N GLU A 15 -9.86 -12.99 -20.55
CA GLU A 15 -10.21 -14.39 -20.75
C GLU A 15 -8.95 -15.19 -21.13
N HIS A 16 -8.71 -16.25 -20.37
CA HIS A 16 -7.68 -17.25 -20.61
C HIS A 16 -8.35 -18.59 -20.92
N SER A 17 -7.63 -19.51 -21.56
CA SER A 17 -8.15 -20.80 -22.04
C SER A 17 -8.89 -21.64 -20.98
N GLN A 18 -8.64 -21.40 -19.69
CA GLN A 18 -9.27 -22.10 -18.56
C GLN A 18 -9.74 -21.17 -17.43
N SER A 19 -9.58 -19.84 -17.56
CA SER A 19 -9.92 -18.93 -16.45
C SER A 19 -10.23 -17.52 -16.92
N VAL A 20 -10.99 -16.78 -16.12
CA VAL A 20 -11.28 -15.36 -16.36
C VAL A 20 -10.69 -14.56 -15.21
N ILE A 21 -9.90 -13.53 -15.55
CA ILE A 21 -9.25 -12.66 -14.59
C ILE A 21 -9.98 -11.32 -14.58
N PHE A 22 -10.45 -10.91 -13.40
CA PHE A 22 -11.04 -9.60 -13.16
C PHE A 22 -10.05 -8.72 -12.40
N THR A 23 -9.66 -7.61 -13.01
CA THR A 23 -8.78 -6.62 -12.40
C THR A 23 -9.61 -5.47 -11.86
N TYR A 24 -9.46 -5.18 -10.57
CA TYR A 24 -10.22 -4.12 -9.89
C TYR A 24 -9.40 -2.84 -9.64
N PHE A 25 -8.12 -2.86 -9.96
CA PHE A 25 -7.26 -1.68 -9.86
C PHE A 25 -7.05 -1.06 -11.24
N GLN A 26 -6.77 0.24 -11.25
CA GLN A 26 -6.36 0.99 -12.44
C GLN A 26 -4.84 1.16 -12.43
N GLY A 27 -4.22 1.17 -13.62
CA GLY A 27 -2.78 1.36 -13.79
C GLY A 27 -1.96 0.08 -13.92
N ASP A 28 -0.64 0.21 -13.80
CA ASP A 28 0.31 -0.89 -13.92
C ASP A 28 0.37 -1.78 -12.66
N ILE A 29 0.62 -3.07 -12.87
CA ILE A 29 0.72 -4.08 -11.80
C ILE A 29 1.87 -3.73 -10.86
N GLY A 30 3.04 -3.35 -11.39
CA GLY A 30 4.23 -3.04 -10.59
C GLY A 30 3.97 -1.88 -9.65
N SER A 31 3.40 -0.79 -10.17
CA SER A 31 3.06 0.38 -9.35
C SER A 31 2.06 0.05 -8.23
N MET A 32 1.05 -0.79 -8.51
CA MET A 32 0.05 -1.17 -7.51
C MET A 32 0.62 -2.10 -6.45
N VAL A 33 1.49 -3.02 -6.85
CA VAL A 33 2.27 -3.85 -5.93
C VAL A 33 3.15 -2.97 -5.05
N ASP A 34 3.93 -2.05 -5.61
CA ASP A 34 4.82 -1.18 -4.85
C ASP A 34 4.07 -0.32 -3.82
N ALA A 35 2.91 0.24 -4.19
CA ALA A 35 2.05 0.99 -3.27
C ALA A 35 1.51 0.10 -2.15
N HIS A 36 1.09 -1.13 -2.47
CA HIS A 36 0.62 -2.12 -1.49
C HIS A 36 1.72 -2.48 -0.47
N PHE A 37 2.92 -2.80 -0.96
CA PHE A 37 4.08 -3.15 -0.13
C PHE A 37 4.52 -1.97 0.73
N SER A 38 4.62 -0.77 0.14
CA SER A 38 4.93 0.46 0.86
C SER A 38 3.93 0.71 1.98
N ARG A 39 2.63 0.52 1.73
CA ARG A 39 1.58 0.66 2.75
C ARG A 39 1.76 -0.36 3.88
N ALA A 40 2.05 -1.62 3.57
CA ALA A 40 2.27 -2.67 4.56
C ALA A 40 3.48 -2.37 5.47
N LEU A 41 4.59 -1.93 4.87
CA LEU A 41 5.85 -1.67 5.57
C LEU A 41 5.90 -0.29 6.25
N SER A 42 5.09 0.67 5.80
CA SER A 42 5.07 2.05 6.34
C SER A 42 4.75 2.14 7.83
N LYS A 43 4.03 1.15 8.38
CA LYS A 43 3.66 1.10 9.81
C LYS A 43 4.88 1.02 10.72
N ASN A 44 6.00 0.49 10.22
CA ASN A 44 7.26 0.41 10.96
C ASN A 44 8.00 1.76 10.98
N CYS A 45 7.70 2.69 10.07
CA CYS A 45 8.27 4.04 10.07
C CYS A 45 7.39 5.08 10.79
N LYS A 46 6.06 4.93 10.73
CA LYS A 46 5.08 5.87 11.34
C LYS A 46 5.02 5.79 12.87
N ALA A 47 5.62 4.77 13.49
CA ALA A 47 5.76 4.66 14.93
C ALA A 47 6.56 5.83 15.57
N LYS A 48 7.22 6.67 14.76
CA LYS A 48 7.89 7.90 15.22
C LYS A 48 6.98 9.12 15.33
N ALA A 49 5.79 9.14 14.69
CA ALA A 49 4.89 10.31 14.70
C ALA A 49 3.76 10.22 15.74
N LEU A 50 3.43 9.02 16.23
CA LEU A 50 2.42 8.82 17.28
C LEU A 50 3.03 8.34 18.60
N ALA A 51 4.28 8.71 18.86
CA ALA A 51 4.89 8.63 20.19
C ALA A 51 4.36 9.75 21.12
N VAL A 52 3.03 9.88 21.21
CA VAL A 52 2.37 10.54 22.34
C VAL A 52 1.38 9.53 22.91
N LYS A 53 1.83 8.86 23.97
CA LYS A 53 1.10 7.95 24.88
C LYS A 53 0.76 6.55 24.35
N SER A 54 1.64 5.59 24.59
CA SER A 54 1.45 4.61 25.69
C SER A 54 2.54 3.52 25.71
N LYS A 55 2.78 3.05 26.92
CA LYS A 55 3.89 2.23 27.45
C LYS A 55 3.82 0.78 26.95
N LYS A 56 4.81 0.29 26.18
CA LYS A 56 5.43 -1.05 26.38
C LYS A 56 6.70 -1.19 25.52
N SER A 57 7.81 -1.46 26.20
CA SER A 57 9.14 -1.69 25.64
C SER A 57 9.17 -2.89 24.70
N ARG A 58 9.55 -2.67 23.43
CA ARG A 58 10.12 -3.71 22.57
C ARG A 58 11.47 -3.21 22.03
N LYS A 59 12.45 -4.12 22.02
CA LYS A 59 13.87 -3.87 21.74
C LYS A 59 14.06 -3.07 20.43
N PRO A 60 15.06 -2.18 20.35
CA PRO A 60 15.35 -1.45 19.12
C PRO A 60 15.95 -2.42 18.10
N VAL A 61 15.13 -2.90 17.16
CA VAL A 61 15.65 -3.36 15.87
C VAL A 61 16.23 -2.12 15.20
N LYS A 62 17.53 -2.17 14.86
CA LYS A 62 18.22 -1.13 14.11
C LYS A 62 17.62 -1.08 12.70
N LEU A 63 16.49 -0.40 12.60
CA LEU A 63 15.78 -0.16 11.36
C LEU A 63 16.65 0.76 10.50
N GLY A 64 17.08 0.27 9.33
CA GLY A 64 17.73 1.10 8.32
C GLY A 64 16.90 2.35 8.04
N LYS A 65 17.55 3.44 7.63
CA LYS A 65 16.92 4.74 7.43
C LYS A 65 15.69 4.57 6.52
N CYS A 66 14.52 4.96 7.01
CA CYS A 66 13.30 5.02 6.20
C CYS A 66 13.42 6.22 5.25
N THR A 67 14.13 6.04 4.15
CA THR A 67 14.11 6.99 3.04
C THR A 67 12.70 6.93 2.47
N GLN A 68 11.88 7.94 2.78
CA GLN A 68 10.69 8.20 2.00
C GLN A 68 11.19 8.44 0.59
N SER A 69 10.98 7.46 -0.29
CA SER A 69 11.30 7.54 -1.69
C SER A 69 10.40 8.62 -2.30
N THR A 70 10.86 9.87 -2.27
CA THR A 70 10.45 10.90 -3.22
C THR A 70 11.09 10.56 -4.58
N PHE A 71 10.79 9.37 -5.10
CA PHE A 71 11.12 9.01 -6.46
C PHE A 71 9.85 9.28 -7.24
N TYR A 72 9.68 10.53 -7.69
CA TYR A 72 8.93 11.02 -8.87
C TYR A 72 8.87 12.58 -8.87
N ASP A 73 9.83 13.27 -8.25
CA ASP A 73 10.00 14.72 -8.41
C ASP A 73 11.41 14.97 -8.97
N LEU A 74 11.49 15.05 -10.29
CA LEU A 74 12.52 15.81 -11.01
C LEU A 74 11.89 16.39 -12.29
N PRO A 75 12.27 17.62 -12.67
CA PRO A 75 11.59 18.48 -13.64
C PRO A 75 11.64 17.99 -15.09
#